data_AF-A0A1A6AAV2-F1
#
_entry.id   AF-A0A1A6AAV2-F1
#
_cell.length_a   1.000
_cell.length_b   1.000
_cell.length_c   1.000
_cell.angle_alpha   90.00
_cell.angle_beta   90.00
_cell.angle_gamma   90.00
#
_symmetry.space_group_name_H-M   'P 1'
#
loop_
_entity.id
_entity.type
_entity.pdbx_description
1 polymer ?
#
loop_
_entity_poly.entity_id
_entity_poly.type
_entity_poly.pdbx_seq_one_letter_code
_entity_poly.pdbx_strand_id
1 'polypeptide(L)'
;MAIRIAKTLTPIPDLLVVELAALFHDLDDHKYRTSTSPTLSTLLQPFLTHPSLAPEQAGMILKIIPSVSYTAEIKLQKAIPTQWIWQATCGELHAVQDADRLDAVGSIGIMRCAAFSCKANRKLLEEGPESGSGLGLGSRSGAGIDGAGKEEGEMQKDPVKAKVDGKGQSAEGHFEEKLLLIKDRMKTDFGRAEAERRHQTMVDFLSSLERERAVLDAE
;
A
#
# COMPACT_ATOMS: atom_id res chain seq x y z
N MET A 1 -11.07 -3.86 -14.73
CA MET A 1 -11.85 -3.02 -13.79
C MET A 1 -11.85 -1.54 -14.20
N ALA A 2 -10.69 -0.93 -14.47
CA ALA A 2 -10.56 0.50 -14.77
C ALA A 2 -11.53 1.03 -15.85
N ILE A 3 -11.67 0.34 -16.98
CA ILE A 3 -12.62 0.74 -18.05
C ILE A 3 -14.07 0.77 -17.59
N ARG A 4 -14.47 -0.15 -16.69
CA ARG A 4 -15.82 -0.15 -16.14
C ARG A 4 -16.05 1.09 -15.27
N ILE A 5 -15.07 1.44 -14.44
CA ILE A 5 -15.10 2.65 -13.61
C ILE A 5 -15.18 3.89 -14.48
N ALA A 6 -14.31 4.00 -15.50
CA ALA A 6 -14.27 5.14 -16.42
C ALA A 6 -15.63 5.39 -17.09
N LYS A 7 -16.32 4.32 -17.52
CA LYS A 7 -17.67 4.41 -18.10
C LYS A 7 -18.76 4.93 -17.15
N THR A 8 -18.53 4.93 -15.84
CA THR A 8 -19.45 5.51 -14.84
C THR A 8 -19.20 7.00 -14.55
N LEU A 9 -18.10 7.56 -15.04
CA LEU A 9 -17.74 8.95 -14.78
C LEU A 9 -18.39 9.90 -15.77
N THR A 10 -18.59 11.15 -15.35
CA THR A 10 -19.12 12.23 -16.17
C THR A 10 -18.21 13.46 -16.07
N PRO A 11 -17.62 13.95 -17.17
CA PRO A 11 -17.62 13.34 -18.50
C PRO A 11 -16.92 11.97 -18.52
N ILE A 12 -17.22 11.16 -19.53
CA ILE A 12 -16.52 9.88 -19.72
C ILE A 12 -15.05 10.19 -20.10
N PRO A 13 -14.06 9.68 -19.36
CA PRO A 13 -12.65 9.87 -19.65
C PRO A 13 -12.24 9.16 -20.95
N ASP A 14 -11.05 9.48 -21.46
CA ASP A 14 -10.50 8.77 -22.61
C ASP A 14 -10.24 7.29 -22.27
N LEU A 15 -11.05 6.40 -22.86
CA LEU A 15 -11.00 4.97 -22.55
C LEU A 15 -9.70 4.31 -23.03
N LEU A 16 -9.08 4.79 -24.11
CA LEU A 16 -7.81 4.25 -24.58
C LEU A 16 -6.69 4.61 -23.61
N VAL A 17 -6.68 5.85 -23.11
CA VAL A 17 -5.73 6.28 -22.07
C VAL A 17 -5.91 5.45 -20.80
N VAL A 18 -7.15 5.23 -20.34
CA VAL A 18 -7.43 4.39 -19.16
C VAL A 18 -6.95 2.96 -19.36
N GLU A 19 -7.21 2.36 -20.53
CA GLU A 19 -6.83 0.99 -20.83
C GLU A 19 -5.31 0.81 -20.82
N LEU A 20 -4.59 1.65 -21.57
CA LEU A 20 -3.15 1.57 -21.68
C LEU A 20 -2.45 1.93 -20.36
N ALA A 21 -2.93 2.95 -19.64
CA ALA A 21 -2.38 3.28 -18.34
C ALA A 21 -2.59 2.15 -17.33
N ALA A 22 -3.78 1.52 -17.29
CA ALA A 22 -4.03 0.37 -16.43
C ALA A 22 -3.14 -0.83 -16.80
N LEU A 23 -2.93 -1.09 -18.10
CA LEU A 23 -2.06 -2.17 -18.57
C LEU A 23 -0.59 -1.96 -18.20
N PHE A 24 -0.12 -0.71 -18.23
CA PHE A 24 1.31 -0.39 -18.12
C PHE A 24 1.76 0.13 -16.75
N HIS A 25 0.84 0.43 -15.82
CA HIS A 25 1.21 1.11 -14.57
C HIS A 25 2.25 0.36 -13.72
N ASP A 26 2.26 -0.97 -13.78
CA ASP A 26 3.20 -1.82 -13.02
C ASP A 26 4.55 -2.04 -13.73
N LEU A 27 4.70 -1.61 -15.00
CA LEU A 27 5.94 -1.81 -15.76
C LEU A 27 7.13 -1.00 -15.24
N ASP A 28 6.88 0.10 -14.53
CA ASP A 28 7.92 0.96 -13.95
C ASP A 28 7.99 0.87 -12.42
N ASP A 29 7.45 -0.20 -11.82
CA ASP A 29 7.56 -0.43 -10.38
C ASP A 29 9.05 -0.66 -10.01
N HIS A 30 9.54 0.12 -9.04
CA HIS A 30 10.89 0.00 -8.46
C HIS A 30 11.29 -1.42 -8.06
N LYS A 31 10.33 -2.32 -7.77
CA LYS A 31 10.61 -3.73 -7.46
C LYS A 31 11.25 -4.50 -8.62
N TYR A 32 11.06 -4.05 -9.85
CA TYR A 32 11.57 -4.68 -11.07
C TYR A 32 12.70 -3.88 -11.72
N ARG A 33 13.04 -2.73 -11.16
CA ARG A 33 14.07 -1.84 -11.72
C ARG A 33 15.44 -2.13 -11.13
N THR A 34 16.43 -2.10 -12.00
CA THR A 34 17.86 -2.01 -11.68
C THR A 34 18.38 -0.63 -12.07
N SER A 35 19.62 -0.31 -11.69
CA SER A 35 20.30 0.92 -12.14
C SER A 35 20.44 1.03 -13.66
N THR A 36 20.25 -0.08 -14.39
CA THR A 36 20.36 -0.16 -15.85
C THR A 36 18.99 -0.26 -16.55
N SER A 37 17.88 -0.29 -15.81
CA SER A 37 16.55 -0.38 -16.40
C SER A 37 16.21 0.86 -17.23
N PRO A 38 15.58 0.68 -18.41
CA PRO A 38 15.17 1.81 -19.24
C PRO A 38 14.15 2.70 -18.53
N THR A 39 14.03 3.95 -18.97
CA THR A 39 12.95 4.83 -18.51
C THR A 39 11.59 4.35 -19.02
N LEU A 40 10.51 4.69 -18.33
CA LEU A 40 9.14 4.40 -18.77
C LEU A 40 8.89 4.85 -20.23
N SER A 41 9.32 6.06 -20.59
CA SER A 41 9.18 6.58 -21.96
C SER A 41 9.93 5.74 -22.99
N THR A 42 11.11 5.23 -22.64
CA THR A 42 11.88 4.33 -23.49
C THR A 42 11.19 2.97 -23.62
N LEU A 43 10.70 2.42 -22.52
CA LEU A 43 10.03 1.13 -22.49
C LEU A 43 8.75 1.13 -23.33
N LEU A 44 7.98 2.22 -23.25
CA LEU A 44 6.72 2.37 -23.97
C LEU A 44 6.87 2.97 -25.37
N GLN A 45 8.09 3.30 -25.82
CA GLN A 45 8.31 3.99 -27.09
C GLN A 45 7.58 3.36 -28.29
N PRO A 46 7.55 2.02 -28.48
CA PRO A 46 6.81 1.41 -29.58
C PRO A 46 5.31 1.71 -29.58
N PHE A 47 4.71 1.84 -28.39
CA PHE A 47 3.29 2.18 -28.22
C PHE A 47 3.06 3.68 -28.35
N LEU A 48 3.96 4.49 -27.77
CA LEU A 48 3.85 5.95 -27.77
C LEU A 48 4.01 6.56 -29.17
N THR A 49 4.72 5.88 -30.08
CA THR A 49 4.87 6.30 -31.48
C THR A 49 3.87 5.64 -32.41
N HIS A 50 2.92 4.86 -31.90
CA HIS A 50 1.94 4.19 -32.74
C HIS A 50 0.99 5.23 -33.40
N PRO A 51 0.72 5.16 -34.72
CA PRO A 51 -0.08 6.17 -35.43
C PRO A 51 -1.50 6.36 -34.89
N SER A 52 -2.06 5.34 -34.23
CA SER A 52 -3.39 5.39 -33.62
C SER A 52 -3.44 6.05 -32.24
N LEU A 53 -2.30 6.47 -31.70
CA LEU A 53 -2.22 7.14 -30.40
C LEU A 53 -1.86 8.61 -30.59
N ALA A 54 -2.76 9.51 -30.20
CA ALA A 54 -2.52 10.95 -30.29
C ALA A 54 -1.40 11.39 -29.32
N PRO A 55 -0.61 12.42 -29.65
CA PRO A 55 0.45 12.93 -28.76
C PRO A 55 -0.06 13.32 -27.37
N GLU A 56 -1.28 13.86 -27.27
CA GLU A 56 -1.92 14.23 -26.02
C GLU A 56 -2.24 12.99 -25.16
N GLN A 57 -2.70 11.90 -25.78
CA GLN A 57 -2.96 10.63 -25.11
C GLN A 57 -1.66 10.01 -24.60
N ALA A 58 -0.61 10.01 -25.43
CA ALA A 58 0.72 9.54 -25.04
C ALA A 58 1.26 10.32 -23.84
N GLY A 59 1.15 11.66 -23.87
CA GLY A 59 1.53 12.53 -22.75
C GLY A 59 0.71 12.25 -21.48
N MET A 60 -0.60 12.00 -21.62
CA MET A 60 -1.46 11.66 -20.49
C MET A 60 -1.08 10.31 -19.86
N ILE A 61 -0.83 9.27 -20.67
CA ILE A 61 -0.41 7.94 -20.20
C ILE A 61 0.89 8.05 -19.38
N LEU A 62 1.90 8.75 -19.91
CA LEU A 62 3.18 8.96 -19.23
C LEU A 62 3.05 9.73 -17.91
N LYS A 63 2.00 10.54 -17.76
CA LYS A 63 1.72 11.28 -16.53
C LYS A 63 0.92 10.45 -15.51
N ILE A 64 0.00 9.60 -15.98
CA ILE A 64 -0.85 8.76 -15.14
C ILE A 64 -0.05 7.64 -14.48
N ILE A 65 0.72 6.85 -15.24
CA ILE A 65 1.45 5.67 -14.75
C ILE A 65 2.24 5.95 -13.45
N PRO A 66 3.13 6.96 -13.38
CA PRO A 66 3.88 7.22 -12.17
C PRO A 66 3.01 7.75 -11.01
N SER A 67 1.76 8.16 -11.28
CA SER A 67 0.81 8.70 -10.30
C SER A 67 -0.16 7.65 -9.74
N VAL A 68 -0.16 6.41 -10.22
CA VAL A 68 -1.13 5.38 -9.80
C VAL A 68 -0.87 4.92 -8.36
N SER A 69 0.39 4.62 -8.02
CA SER A 69 0.72 4.00 -6.73
C SER A 69 0.45 4.92 -5.53
N TYR A 70 0.05 4.33 -4.40
CA TYR A 70 -0.16 5.05 -3.14
C TYR A 70 1.05 5.89 -2.71
N THR A 71 2.25 5.32 -2.81
CA THR A 71 3.49 6.00 -2.44
C THR A 71 3.73 7.23 -3.31
N ALA A 72 3.43 7.13 -4.61
CA ALA A 72 3.56 8.26 -5.52
C ALA A 72 2.53 9.35 -5.21
N GLU A 73 1.26 8.98 -4.98
CA GLU A 73 0.21 9.94 -4.62
C GLU A 73 0.60 10.79 -3.40
N ILE A 74 1.02 10.15 -2.30
CA ILE A 74 1.40 10.86 -1.06
C ILE A 74 2.63 11.77 -1.28
N LYS A 75 3.60 11.32 -2.08
CA LYS A 75 4.80 12.12 -2.38
C LYS A 75 4.44 13.36 -3.21
N LEU A 76 3.62 13.19 -4.25
CA LEU A 76 3.24 14.25 -5.17
C LEU A 76 2.36 15.30 -4.49
N GLN A 77 1.44 14.87 -3.62
CA GLN A 77 0.60 15.78 -2.82
C GLN A 77 1.45 16.74 -1.95
N LYS A 78 2.59 16.27 -1.43
CA LYS A 78 3.48 17.09 -0.59
C LYS A 78 4.42 17.99 -1.40
N ALA A 79 4.78 17.58 -2.62
CA ALA A 79 5.84 18.23 -3.38
C ALA A 79 5.34 19.44 -4.21
N ILE A 80 4.17 19.33 -4.86
CA ILE A 80 3.76 20.30 -5.89
C ILE A 80 2.24 20.56 -5.82
N PRO A 81 1.79 21.70 -5.27
CA PRO A 81 0.36 22.02 -5.13
C PRO A 81 -0.42 22.08 -6.46
N THR A 82 0.20 22.54 -7.55
CA THR A 82 -0.46 22.60 -8.87
C THR A 82 -0.68 21.22 -9.48
N GLN A 83 0.18 20.24 -9.17
CA GLN A 83 0.02 18.87 -9.64
C GLN A 83 -1.15 18.18 -8.93
N TRP A 84 -1.43 18.55 -7.68
CA TRP A 84 -2.60 18.09 -6.95
C TRP A 84 -3.92 18.49 -7.64
N ILE A 85 -4.00 19.69 -8.24
CA ILE A 85 -5.20 20.14 -8.97
C ILE A 85 -5.52 19.20 -10.13
N TRP A 86 -4.51 18.83 -10.92
CA TRP A 86 -4.68 17.88 -12.02
C TRP A 86 -5.06 16.49 -11.49
N GLN A 87 -4.40 15.99 -10.45
CA GLN A 87 -4.71 14.68 -9.88
C GLN A 87 -6.15 14.60 -9.38
N ALA A 88 -6.64 15.66 -8.72
CA ALA A 88 -7.99 15.72 -8.19
C ALA A 88 -9.09 15.84 -9.25
N THR A 89 -8.73 16.13 -10.51
CA THR A 89 -9.70 16.36 -11.61
C THR A 89 -9.58 15.37 -12.76
N CYS A 90 -8.51 14.56 -12.80
CA CYS A 90 -8.26 13.61 -13.89
C CYS A 90 -9.07 12.31 -13.70
N GLY A 91 -10.14 12.17 -14.49
CA GLY A 91 -11.02 10.99 -14.46
C GLY A 91 -10.30 9.70 -14.87
N GLU A 92 -9.34 9.79 -15.81
CA GLU A 92 -8.52 8.65 -16.23
C GLU A 92 -7.68 8.11 -15.06
N LEU A 93 -6.98 9.02 -14.36
CA LEU A 93 -6.17 8.65 -13.19
C LEU A 93 -7.03 8.03 -12.10
N HIS A 94 -8.18 8.64 -11.79
CA HIS A 94 -9.11 8.13 -10.78
C HIS A 94 -9.59 6.71 -11.10
N ALA A 95 -9.94 6.45 -12.36
CA ALA A 95 -10.39 5.12 -12.79
C ALA A 95 -9.28 4.06 -12.65
N VAL A 96 -8.04 4.41 -12.98
CA VAL A 96 -6.89 3.49 -12.85
C VAL A 96 -6.51 3.27 -11.38
N GLN A 97 -6.47 4.34 -10.57
CA GLN A 97 -6.17 4.25 -9.14
C GLN A 97 -7.19 3.42 -8.37
N ASP A 98 -8.48 3.61 -8.62
CA ASP A 98 -9.52 2.83 -7.95
C ASP A 98 -9.47 1.37 -8.40
N ALA A 99 -9.22 1.09 -9.67
CA ALA A 99 -9.07 -0.27 -10.16
C ALA A 99 -7.91 -1.01 -9.47
N ASP A 100 -6.73 -0.39 -9.40
CA ASP A 100 -5.56 -0.96 -8.70
C ASP A 100 -5.85 -1.23 -7.22
N ARG A 101 -6.48 -0.26 -6.54
CA ARG A 101 -6.83 -0.39 -5.11
C ARG A 101 -7.88 -1.47 -4.86
N LEU A 102 -8.88 -1.59 -5.73
CA LEU A 102 -9.91 -2.59 -5.60
C LEU A 102 -9.32 -4.01 -5.69
N ASP A 103 -8.29 -4.22 -6.52
CA ASP A 103 -7.61 -5.52 -6.63
C ASP A 103 -6.78 -5.88 -5.38
N ALA A 104 -6.53 -4.92 -4.48
CA ALA A 104 -5.88 -5.16 -3.20
C ALA A 104 -6.85 -5.54 -2.05
N VAL A 105 -8.17 -5.44 -2.26
CA VAL A 105 -9.19 -5.68 -1.20
C VAL A 105 -10.20 -6.76 -1.60
N GLY A 106 -11.00 -7.20 -0.62
CA GLY A 106 -11.96 -8.29 -0.78
C GLY A 106 -11.29 -9.66 -0.86
N SER A 107 -11.98 -10.67 -1.40
CA SER A 107 -11.49 -12.05 -1.47
C SER A 107 -10.14 -12.17 -2.18
N ILE A 108 -9.96 -11.45 -3.29
CA ILE A 108 -8.67 -11.41 -4.01
C ILE A 108 -7.59 -10.75 -3.14
N GLY A 109 -7.93 -9.68 -2.43
CA GLY A 109 -7.04 -9.01 -1.48
C GLY A 109 -6.56 -9.94 -0.36
N ILE A 110 -7.47 -10.72 0.22
CA ILE A 110 -7.16 -11.73 1.25
C ILE A 110 -6.12 -12.73 0.72
N MET A 111 -6.37 -13.32 -0.45
CA MET A 111 -5.46 -14.29 -1.07
C MET A 111 -4.10 -13.67 -1.38
N ARG A 112 -4.07 -12.45 -1.93
CA ARG A 112 -2.83 -11.74 -2.25
C ARG A 112 -2.02 -11.40 -1.00
N CYS A 113 -2.68 -10.99 0.07
CA CYS A 113 -2.04 -10.70 1.35
C CYS A 113 -1.34 -11.95 1.90
N ALA A 114 -2.07 -13.06 2.01
CA ALA A 114 -1.52 -14.33 2.49
C ALA A 114 -0.35 -14.82 1.62
N ALA A 115 -0.52 -14.82 0.29
CA ALA A 115 0.53 -15.25 -0.65
C ALA A 115 1.80 -14.39 -0.54
N PHE A 116 1.65 -13.06 -0.43
CA PHE A 116 2.80 -12.17 -0.25
C PHE A 116 3.48 -12.37 1.10
N SER A 117 2.71 -12.54 2.18
CA SER A 117 3.26 -12.80 3.51
C SER A 117 4.08 -14.10 3.54
N CYS A 118 3.59 -15.17 2.93
CA CYS A 118 4.36 -16.42 2.78
C CYS A 118 5.65 -16.19 1.99
N LYS A 119 5.59 -15.51 0.84
CA LYS A 119 6.78 -15.19 0.03
C LYS A 119 7.79 -14.32 0.81
N ALA A 120 7.30 -13.40 1.63
CA ALA A 120 8.11 -12.49 2.43
C ALA A 120 8.55 -13.10 3.78
N ASN A 121 8.26 -14.38 4.02
CA ASN A 121 8.53 -15.08 5.28
C ASN A 121 7.99 -14.35 6.52
N ARG A 122 6.76 -13.83 6.42
CA ARG A 122 6.03 -13.17 7.51
C ARG A 122 5.02 -14.15 8.10
N LYS A 123 4.73 -13.99 9.39
CA LYS A 123 3.67 -14.76 10.05
C LYS A 123 2.34 -14.48 9.35
N LEU A 124 1.41 -15.43 9.36
CA LEU A 124 0.06 -15.16 8.86
C LEU A 124 -0.81 -14.51 9.94
N LEU A 125 -0.66 -14.95 11.18
CA LEU A 125 -1.44 -14.52 12.34
C LEU A 125 -0.56 -13.76 13.33
N GLU A 126 -1.16 -12.83 14.08
CA GLU A 126 -0.54 -12.22 15.25
C GLU A 126 -0.60 -13.20 16.44
N GLU A 127 0.51 -13.31 17.17
CA GLU A 127 0.51 -14.02 18.45
C GLU A 127 -0.29 -13.19 19.46
N GLY A 128 -1.07 -13.86 20.31
CA GLY A 128 -1.89 -13.17 21.32
C GLY A 128 -1.00 -12.39 22.28
N PRO A 129 -1.55 -11.44 23.07
CA PRO A 129 -0.75 -10.78 24.09
C PRO A 129 -0.19 -11.86 25.02
N GLU A 130 1.13 -12.02 25.03
CA GLU A 130 1.76 -12.93 25.97
C GLU A 130 1.33 -12.53 27.37
N SER A 131 0.61 -13.41 28.05
CA SER A 131 0.42 -13.33 29.49
C SER A 131 1.80 -13.37 30.13
N GLY A 132 2.29 -12.21 30.54
CA GLY A 132 3.61 -12.09 31.13
C GLY A 132 3.73 -12.93 32.40
N SER A 133 4.55 -13.99 32.34
CA SER A 133 5.36 -14.47 33.47
C SER A 133 6.25 -15.61 33.00
N GLY A 134 7.52 -15.30 32.73
CA GLY A 134 8.55 -16.28 32.39
C GLY A 134 9.91 -15.75 32.80
N LEU A 135 10.16 -15.77 34.12
CA LEU A 135 11.44 -15.48 34.74
C LEU A 135 12.58 -16.24 34.06
N GLY A 136 13.56 -15.48 33.56
CA GLY A 136 15.00 -15.75 33.64
C GLY A 136 15.57 -17.03 33.01
N LEU A 137 16.57 -16.86 32.14
CA LEU A 137 17.95 -17.34 32.37
C LEU A 137 18.84 -16.97 31.18
N GLY A 138 19.38 -15.76 31.23
CA GLY A 138 20.52 -15.34 30.40
C GLY A 138 21.72 -15.06 31.30
N SER A 139 22.52 -16.09 31.57
CA SER A 139 23.84 -15.95 32.19
C SER A 139 24.68 -14.95 31.41
N ARG A 140 25.21 -13.92 32.09
CA ARG A 140 26.51 -13.34 31.76
C ARG A 140 27.11 -12.59 32.94
N SER A 141 28.18 -13.21 33.44
CA SER A 141 29.27 -12.72 34.27
C SER A 141 29.85 -11.38 33.81
N GLY A 142 30.30 -10.55 34.75
CA GLY A 142 31.30 -9.51 34.50
C GLY A 142 31.21 -8.33 35.46
N ALA A 143 32.00 -8.37 36.53
CA ALA A 143 32.17 -7.30 37.51
C ALA A 143 33.01 -6.12 36.96
N GLY A 144 32.78 -4.91 37.49
CA GLY A 144 33.64 -3.75 37.32
C GLY A 144 33.03 -2.49 37.95
N ILE A 145 33.71 -1.94 38.95
CA ILE A 145 33.34 -0.84 39.86
C ILE A 145 34.03 0.49 39.48
N ASP A 146 33.56 1.58 40.11
CA ASP A 146 34.12 2.96 40.21
C ASP A 146 33.74 3.92 39.07
N GLY A 147 33.35 5.19 39.25
CA GLY A 147 33.23 6.09 40.41
C GLY A 147 33.14 7.56 39.90
N ALA A 148 32.59 8.46 40.73
CA ALA A 148 32.62 9.94 40.66
C ALA A 148 31.70 10.68 39.65
N GLY A 149 30.96 11.67 40.17
CA GLY A 149 29.90 12.40 39.47
C GLY A 149 30.24 13.79 38.94
N LYS A 150 29.21 14.46 38.44
CA LYS A 150 28.97 15.92 38.43
C LYS A 150 27.58 16.19 37.84
N GLU A 151 26.81 17.02 38.53
CA GLU A 151 25.60 17.67 38.05
C GLU A 151 25.98 18.74 37.01
N GLU A 152 25.36 18.74 35.83
CA GLU A 152 25.00 19.94 35.07
C GLU A 152 23.75 19.63 34.23
N GLY A 153 22.81 20.59 34.18
CA GLY A 153 21.48 20.39 33.58
C GLY A 153 21.50 20.31 32.06
N GLU A 154 20.73 19.36 31.53
CA GLU A 154 20.29 19.37 30.13
C GLU A 154 18.79 19.11 30.05
N MET A 155 18.09 20.10 29.51
CA MET A 155 16.99 20.00 28.54
C MET A 155 16.42 18.60 28.37
N GLN A 156 15.18 18.42 28.82
CA GLN A 156 14.38 17.21 28.71
C GLN A 156 14.28 16.76 27.24
N LYS A 157 15.27 15.99 26.79
CA LYS A 157 15.24 15.23 25.54
C LYS A 157 14.34 14.04 25.82
N ASP A 158 13.17 14.04 25.19
CA ASP A 158 12.28 12.89 25.11
C ASP A 158 13.11 11.64 24.83
N PRO A 159 12.99 10.57 25.63
CA PRO A 159 13.87 9.43 25.50
C PRO A 159 13.57 8.77 24.16
N VAL A 160 14.55 8.89 23.27
CA VAL A 160 14.98 7.87 22.31
C VAL A 160 13.82 7.04 21.77
N LYS A 161 13.28 7.48 20.62
CA LYS A 161 12.64 6.58 19.66
C LYS A 161 13.64 5.46 19.36
N ALA A 162 13.59 4.39 20.15
CA ALA A 162 14.11 3.11 19.78
C ALA A 162 13.43 2.77 18.46
N LYS A 163 14.24 2.71 17.41
CA LYS A 163 13.81 2.32 16.08
C LYS A 163 13.46 0.83 16.17
N VAL A 164 12.20 0.54 16.45
CA VAL A 164 11.68 -0.83 16.33
C VAL A 164 11.44 -1.07 14.85
N ASP A 165 12.33 -1.84 14.23
CA ASP A 165 12.24 -2.29 12.84
C ASP A 165 11.11 -3.31 12.65
N GLY A 166 9.86 -2.89 12.80
CA GLY A 166 8.69 -3.77 12.71
C GLY A 166 7.45 -3.07 12.13
N LYS A 167 7.43 -2.82 10.82
CA LYS A 167 6.18 -2.53 10.08
C LYS A 167 5.62 -3.85 9.54
N GLY A 168 4.41 -4.25 9.94
CA GLY A 168 3.69 -5.41 9.39
C GLY A 168 4.33 -6.76 9.73
N GLN A 169 4.21 -7.18 11.00
CA GLN A 169 4.80 -8.43 11.49
C GLN A 169 4.03 -9.69 11.03
N SER A 170 2.75 -9.54 10.63
CA SER A 170 1.95 -10.63 10.08
C SER A 170 1.04 -10.22 8.90
N ALA A 171 0.41 -11.21 8.26
CA ALA A 171 -0.64 -10.98 7.27
C ALA A 171 -1.88 -10.36 7.91
N GLU A 172 -2.29 -10.84 9.09
CA GLU A 172 -3.42 -10.31 9.87
C GLU A 172 -3.24 -8.83 10.22
N GLY A 173 -2.10 -8.45 10.81
CA GLY A 173 -1.80 -7.04 11.12
C GLY A 173 -1.83 -6.14 9.88
N HIS A 174 -1.49 -6.67 8.69
CA HIS A 174 -1.56 -5.90 7.44
C HIS A 174 -3.00 -5.50 7.05
N PHE A 175 -4.02 -6.24 7.48
CA PHE A 175 -5.41 -5.87 7.25
C PHE A 175 -5.72 -4.53 7.92
N GLU A 176 -5.42 -4.41 9.21
CA GLU A 176 -5.73 -3.22 10.01
C GLU A 176 -4.84 -2.03 9.63
N GLU A 177 -3.53 -2.27 9.47
CA GLU A 177 -2.57 -1.22 9.14
C GLU A 177 -2.84 -0.60 7.76
N LYS A 178 -3.45 -1.35 6.84
CA LYS A 178 -3.55 -0.94 5.45
C LYS A 178 -4.83 -1.34 4.75
N LEU A 179 -5.12 -2.64 4.61
CA LEU A 179 -6.13 -3.09 3.64
C LEU A 179 -7.54 -2.59 3.98
N LEU A 180 -7.91 -2.55 5.26
CA LEU A 180 -9.19 -2.03 5.71
C LEU A 180 -9.33 -0.51 5.50
N LEU A 181 -8.22 0.22 5.44
CA LEU A 181 -8.17 1.67 5.22
C LEU A 181 -8.26 2.07 3.73
N ILE A 182 -8.21 1.10 2.81
CA ILE A 182 -8.19 1.38 1.36
C ILE A 182 -9.53 1.95 0.88
N LYS A 183 -10.66 1.55 1.48
CA LYS A 183 -11.99 1.98 1.06
C LYS A 183 -12.18 3.50 1.13
N ASP A 184 -11.56 4.14 2.13
CA ASP A 184 -11.66 5.59 2.36
C ASP A 184 -10.83 6.41 1.36
N ARG A 185 -10.08 5.73 0.50
CA ARG A 185 -9.16 6.34 -0.48
C ARG A 185 -9.65 6.22 -1.91
N MET A 186 -10.85 5.68 -2.12
CA MET A 186 -11.45 5.57 -3.45
C MET A 186 -11.84 6.95 -3.99
N LYS A 187 -11.53 7.18 -5.26
CA LYS A 187 -11.73 8.45 -5.96
C LYS A 187 -13.12 8.59 -6.55
N THR A 188 -13.68 7.49 -7.03
CA THR A 188 -14.96 7.43 -7.76
C THR A 188 -16.08 6.88 -6.88
N ASP A 189 -17.33 7.24 -7.19
CA ASP A 189 -18.50 6.71 -6.46
C ASP A 189 -18.63 5.19 -6.65
N PHE A 190 -18.40 4.71 -7.87
CA PHE A 190 -18.35 3.28 -8.14
C PHE A 190 -17.27 2.59 -7.32
N GLY A 191 -16.06 3.17 -7.29
CA GLY A 191 -14.94 2.68 -6.50
C GLY A 191 -15.28 2.59 -5.02
N ARG A 192 -15.87 3.65 -4.44
CA ARG A 192 -16.34 3.67 -3.04
C ARG A 192 -17.34 2.56 -2.75
N ALA A 193 -18.37 2.42 -3.59
CA ALA A 193 -19.41 1.41 -3.39
C ALA A 193 -18.86 -0.03 -3.46
N GLU A 194 -18.03 -0.32 -4.46
CA GLU A 194 -17.42 -1.65 -4.63
C GLU A 194 -16.38 -1.93 -3.54
N ALA A 195 -15.66 -0.90 -3.07
CA ALA A 195 -14.70 -1.03 -1.98
C ALA A 195 -15.39 -1.32 -0.63
N GLU A 196 -16.54 -0.71 -0.35
CA GLU A 196 -17.31 -1.01 0.86
C GLU A 196 -17.77 -2.47 0.86
N ARG A 197 -18.30 -2.95 -0.26
CA ARG A 197 -18.71 -4.35 -0.42
C ARG A 197 -17.54 -5.31 -0.19
N ARG A 198 -16.36 -5.00 -0.76
CA ARG A 198 -15.14 -5.81 -0.60
C ARG A 198 -14.56 -5.72 0.82
N HIS A 199 -14.66 -4.55 1.45
CA HIS A 199 -14.26 -4.35 2.83
C HIS A 199 -15.07 -5.23 3.78
N GLN A 200 -16.41 -5.29 3.60
CA GLN A 200 -17.25 -6.16 4.41
C GLN A 200 -16.80 -7.62 4.34
N THR A 201 -16.45 -8.11 3.13
CA THR A 201 -15.90 -9.47 2.97
C THR A 201 -14.62 -9.70 3.80
N MET A 202 -13.77 -8.69 3.95
CA MET A 202 -12.55 -8.79 4.75
C MET A 202 -12.84 -8.78 6.24
N VAL A 203 -13.79 -7.96 6.69
CA VAL A 203 -14.27 -7.93 8.08
C VAL A 203 -14.87 -9.29 8.44
N ASP A 204 -15.75 -9.84 7.60
CA ASP A 204 -16.38 -11.14 7.83
C ASP A 204 -15.35 -12.26 7.92
N PHE A 205 -14.31 -12.20 7.08
CA PHE A 205 -13.19 -13.14 7.11
C PHE A 205 -12.43 -13.06 8.44
N LEU A 206 -12.05 -11.86 8.91
CA LEU A 206 -11.36 -11.68 10.19
C LEU A 206 -12.21 -12.15 11.37
N SER A 207 -13.51 -11.85 11.37
CA SER A 207 -14.42 -12.36 12.41
C SER A 207 -14.58 -13.88 12.37
N SER A 208 -14.48 -14.52 11.21
CA SER A 208 -14.45 -16.00 11.13
C SER A 208 -13.17 -16.56 11.74
N LEU A 209 -12.03 -15.97 11.36
CA LEU A 209 -10.72 -16.35 11.86
C LEU A 209 -10.63 -16.24 13.39
N GLU A 210 -11.17 -15.17 13.97
CA GLU A 210 -11.23 -14.99 15.42
C GLU A 210 -12.09 -16.06 16.11
N ARG A 211 -13.25 -16.41 15.54
CA ARG A 211 -14.10 -17.48 16.08
C ARG A 211 -13.41 -18.85 16.03
N GLU A 212 -12.73 -19.16 14.92
CA GLU A 212 -11.98 -20.41 14.77
C GLU A 212 -10.86 -20.50 15.81
N ARG A 213 -10.15 -19.40 16.05
CA ARG A 213 -9.10 -19.32 17.08
C ARG A 213 -9.65 -19.48 18.50
N ALA A 214 -10.76 -18.83 18.82
CA ALA A 214 -11.37 -18.92 20.15
C ALA A 214 -11.79 -20.35 20.53
N VAL A 215 -12.14 -21.19 19.55
CA VAL A 215 -12.43 -22.61 19.79
C VAL A 215 -11.16 -23.38 20.15
N LEU A 216 -10.04 -23.09 19.47
CA LEU A 216 -8.76 -23.75 19.72
C LEU A 216 -8.16 -23.36 21.08
N ASP A 217 -8.33 -22.11 21.50
CA ASP A 217 -7.80 -21.61 22.78
C ASP A 217 -8.63 -22.09 24.01
N ALA A 218 -9.81 -22.67 23.78
CA ALA A 218 -10.70 -23.17 24.84
C ALA A 218 -10.45 -24.65 25.23
N GLU A 219 -9.56 -25.35 24.52
CA GLU A 219 -9.14 -26.75 24.78
C GLU A 219 -7.83 -26.81 25.60
#